data_AF-A0A958W845-F1
#
_entry.id   AF-A0A958W845-F1
#
_cell.length_a   1.000
_cell.length_b   1.000
_cell.length_c   1.000
_cell.angle_alpha   90.00
_cell.angle_beta   90.00
_cell.angle_gamma   90.00
#
_symmetry.space_group_name_H-M   'P 1'
#
loop_
_entity.id
_entity.type
_entity.pdbx_description
1 polymer ?
#
loop_
_entity_poly.entity_id
_entity_poly.type
_entity_poly.pdbx_seq_one_letter_code
_entity_poly.pdbx_strand_id
1 'polypeptide(L)'
;MKKLLLVSLCLVFGFTSSFAQLSKEEKKEWKAKYKQYKSDLEGFKELVEENGTLKSQLSSTKKELDGLKSKMSDKDATISDLQDENSRLKSQVAAAQAAASEARSALANKPAEQPSPMSMDGVVFKVQVGAFEKKDMSKFFDNNPMFSGETEDGMQKITLGFFRDYWEADTFKKYLREMGVKDAWIVPYKDGKRVPIKDVLEGVI
;
A
#
# COMPACT_ATOMS: atom_id res chain seq x y z
N MET A 1 11.42 -70.48 22.45
CA MET A 1 11.60 -69.37 21.48
C MET A 1 10.22 -68.92 21.00
N LYS A 2 9.94 -67.61 21.11
CA LYS A 2 9.07 -66.75 20.27
C LYS A 2 7.59 -67.20 20.08
N LYS A 3 6.58 -66.54 20.69
CA LYS A 3 5.89 -65.27 20.26
C LYS A 3 5.31 -65.43 18.83
N LEU A 4 4.06 -65.10 18.45
CA LEU A 4 3.15 -64.02 18.86
C LEU A 4 1.81 -64.13 18.08
N LEU A 5 0.70 -63.66 18.69
CA LEU A 5 -0.49 -62.92 18.16
C LEU A 5 -1.12 -63.19 16.77
N LEU A 6 -2.46 -63.34 16.75
CA LEU A 6 -3.43 -62.52 15.97
C LEU A 6 -4.88 -62.87 16.45
N VAL A 7 -5.64 -61.98 17.11
CA VAL A 7 -6.55 -60.93 16.61
C VAL A 7 -8.05 -61.35 16.60
N SER A 8 -8.86 -60.43 17.17
CA SER A 8 -10.30 -60.17 16.95
C SER A 8 -11.33 -60.94 17.77
N LEU A 9 -12.11 -60.23 18.62
CA LEU A 9 -13.57 -60.13 18.48
C LEU A 9 -14.17 -59.04 19.41
N CYS A 10 -15.17 -58.33 18.90
CA CYS A 10 -15.92 -57.20 19.48
C CYS A 10 -16.73 -57.50 20.77
N LEU A 11 -16.96 -56.46 21.60
CA LEU A 11 -18.16 -56.20 22.45
C LEU A 11 -17.94 -54.85 23.17
N VAL A 12 -18.56 -53.72 22.80
CA VAL A 12 -19.94 -53.27 23.11
C VAL A 12 -20.20 -53.14 24.62
N PHE A 13 -20.34 -51.87 25.05
CA PHE A 13 -21.00 -51.34 26.26
C PHE A 13 -20.31 -51.50 27.63
N GLY A 14 -20.12 -50.36 28.29
CA GLY A 14 -19.95 -50.31 29.74
C GLY A 14 -19.28 -49.04 30.22
N PHE A 15 -20.07 -48.00 30.45
CA PHE A 15 -19.73 -46.94 31.40
C PHE A 15 -19.33 -47.60 32.74
N THR A 16 -18.04 -47.75 33.02
CA THR A 16 -17.58 -48.08 34.37
C THR A 16 -16.76 -46.92 34.88
N SER A 17 -17.43 -46.06 35.65
CA SER A 17 -16.77 -45.22 36.63
C SER A 17 -15.99 -46.12 37.57
N SER A 18 -14.69 -46.26 37.33
CA SER A 18 -13.76 -46.92 38.25
C SER A 18 -13.74 -46.13 39.56
N PHE A 19 -14.61 -46.49 40.50
CA PHE A 19 -14.40 -46.18 41.91
C PHE A 19 -13.21 -47.04 42.37
N ALA A 20 -12.00 -46.50 42.23
CA ALA A 20 -10.81 -47.10 42.81
C ALA A 20 -10.97 -47.08 44.34
N GLN A 21 -11.22 -48.26 44.92
CA GLN A 21 -11.36 -48.43 46.35
C GLN A 21 -9.96 -48.42 46.98
N LEU A 22 -9.71 -47.51 47.93
CA LEU A 22 -8.43 -47.35 48.64
C LEU A 22 -7.86 -48.70 49.12
N SER A 23 -6.61 -48.97 48.76
CA SER A 23 -5.83 -50.14 49.18
C SER A 23 -5.67 -50.18 50.71
N LYS A 24 -5.28 -51.35 51.26
CA LYS A 24 -5.09 -51.51 52.71
C LYS A 24 -4.00 -50.60 53.27
N GLU A 25 -2.93 -50.39 52.50
CA GLU A 25 -1.82 -49.47 52.80
C GLU A 25 -2.34 -48.03 52.89
N GLU A 26 -3.05 -47.56 51.87
CA GLU A 26 -3.61 -46.19 51.83
C GLU A 26 -4.62 -45.96 52.96
N LYS A 27 -5.47 -46.94 53.29
CA LYS A 27 -6.39 -46.83 54.44
C LYS A 27 -5.67 -46.66 55.77
N LYS A 28 -4.51 -47.28 55.94
CA LYS A 28 -3.69 -47.15 57.16
C LYS A 28 -3.06 -45.75 57.21
N GLU A 29 -2.54 -45.25 56.09
CA GLU A 29 -2.00 -43.90 55.99
C GLU A 29 -3.06 -42.82 56.24
N TRP A 30 -4.24 -42.94 55.63
CA TRP A 30 -5.34 -41.99 55.84
C TRP A 30 -5.85 -41.99 57.28
N LYS A 31 -5.87 -43.14 57.96
CA LYS A 31 -6.17 -43.21 59.40
C LYS A 31 -5.10 -42.52 60.26
N ALA A 32 -3.82 -42.67 59.92
CA ALA A 32 -2.73 -41.99 60.61
C ALA A 32 -2.82 -40.47 60.43
N LYS A 33 -3.02 -39.99 59.19
CA LYS A 33 -3.25 -38.58 58.86
C LYS A 33 -4.47 -38.02 59.61
N TYR A 34 -5.58 -38.75 59.64
CA TYR A 34 -6.78 -38.37 60.39
C TYR A 34 -6.50 -38.20 61.90
N LYS A 35 -5.74 -39.12 62.49
CA LYS A 35 -5.37 -39.04 63.91
C LYS A 35 -4.47 -37.83 64.20
N GLN A 36 -3.53 -37.54 63.31
CA GLN A 36 -2.64 -36.38 63.40
C GLN A 36 -3.42 -35.06 63.31
N TYR A 37 -4.32 -34.91 62.33
CA TYR A 37 -5.19 -33.72 62.21
C TYR A 37 -6.16 -33.56 63.39
N LYS A 38 -6.57 -34.67 64.02
CA LYS A 38 -7.41 -34.61 65.22
C LYS A 38 -6.65 -34.09 66.45
N SER A 39 -5.34 -34.33 66.57
CA SER A 39 -4.53 -33.77 67.66
C SER A 39 -4.05 -32.36 67.39
N ASP A 40 -3.88 -31.98 66.13
CA ASP A 40 -3.42 -30.67 65.67
C ASP A 40 -4.54 -29.95 64.91
N LEU A 41 -5.49 -29.38 65.67
CA LEU A 41 -6.67 -28.72 65.12
C LEU A 41 -6.33 -27.39 64.42
N GLU A 42 -5.30 -26.69 64.90
CA GLU A 42 -4.89 -25.38 64.38
C GLU A 42 -4.18 -25.54 63.05
N GLY A 43 -3.24 -26.49 62.94
CA GLY A 43 -2.61 -26.85 61.65
C GLY A 43 -3.61 -27.41 60.65
N PHE A 44 -4.65 -28.13 61.08
CA PHE A 44 -5.74 -28.57 60.19
C PHE A 44 -6.54 -27.38 59.63
N LYS A 45 -6.86 -26.38 60.45
CA LYS A 45 -7.58 -25.18 60.00
C LYS A 45 -6.76 -24.40 58.96
N GLU A 46 -5.47 -24.18 59.23
CA GLU A 46 -4.55 -23.50 58.31
C GLU A 46 -4.47 -24.22 56.95
N LEU A 47 -4.33 -25.55 56.97
CA LEU A 47 -4.31 -26.38 55.76
C LEU A 47 -5.60 -26.26 54.93
N VAL A 48 -6.76 -26.15 55.58
CA VAL A 48 -8.06 -26.00 54.90
C VAL A 48 -8.17 -24.62 54.27
N GLU A 49 -7.77 -23.57 54.99
CA GLU A 49 -7.75 -22.20 54.47
C GLU A 49 -6.78 -22.06 53.29
N GLU A 50 -5.57 -22.63 53.39
CA GLU A 50 -4.58 -22.67 52.32
C GLU A 50 -5.07 -23.46 51.10
N ASN A 51 -5.72 -24.62 51.29
CA ASN A 51 -6.34 -25.33 50.17
C ASN A 51 -7.43 -24.51 49.49
N GLY A 52 -8.20 -23.73 50.27
CA GLY A 52 -9.20 -22.81 49.75
C GLY A 52 -8.58 -21.73 48.86
N THR A 53 -7.50 -21.08 49.34
CA THR A 53 -6.79 -20.04 48.58
C THR A 53 -6.10 -20.61 47.35
N LEU A 54 -5.39 -21.73 47.46
CA LEU A 54 -4.75 -22.42 46.34
C LEU A 54 -5.76 -22.84 45.27
N LYS A 55 -6.94 -23.33 45.67
CA LYS A 55 -8.00 -23.69 44.72
C LYS A 55 -8.55 -22.45 44.00
N SER A 56 -8.69 -21.32 44.70
CA SER A 56 -9.08 -20.04 44.09
C SER A 56 -8.03 -19.56 43.10
N GLN A 57 -6.74 -19.60 43.46
CA GLN A 57 -5.63 -19.24 42.59
C GLN A 57 -5.53 -20.15 41.37
N LEU A 58 -5.70 -21.46 41.55
CA LEU A 58 -5.72 -22.42 40.43
C LEU A 58 -6.85 -22.08 39.45
N SER A 59 -8.02 -21.70 39.97
CA SER A 59 -9.13 -21.26 39.13
C SER A 59 -8.84 -19.96 38.38
N SER A 60 -8.16 -18.99 38.99
CA SER A 60 -7.83 -17.72 38.32
C SER A 60 -6.74 -17.92 37.27
N THR A 61 -5.65 -18.61 37.61
CA THR A 61 -4.56 -18.92 36.68
C THR A 61 -5.07 -19.75 35.50
N LYS A 62 -6.01 -20.67 35.71
CA LYS A 62 -6.64 -21.42 34.61
C LYS A 62 -7.42 -20.50 33.66
N LYS A 63 -8.18 -19.54 34.18
CA LYS A 63 -8.89 -18.54 33.36
C LYS A 63 -7.92 -17.67 32.56
N GLU A 64 -6.82 -17.24 33.18
CA GLU A 64 -5.77 -16.47 32.49
C GLU A 64 -5.11 -17.29 31.38
N LEU A 65 -4.82 -18.57 31.64
CA LEU A 65 -4.25 -19.49 30.65
C LEU A 65 -5.20 -19.66 29.45
N ASP A 66 -6.48 -19.87 29.70
CA ASP A 66 -7.50 -20.00 28.64
C ASP A 66 -7.59 -18.69 27.82
N GLY A 67 -7.54 -17.54 28.48
CA GLY A 67 -7.53 -16.22 27.83
C GLY A 67 -6.27 -15.98 26.98
N LEU A 68 -5.10 -16.34 27.50
CA LEU A 68 -3.84 -16.26 26.75
C LEU A 68 -3.82 -17.20 25.54
N LYS A 69 -4.37 -18.41 25.70
CA LYS A 69 -4.48 -19.38 24.61
C LYS A 69 -5.39 -18.87 23.49
N SER A 70 -6.51 -18.22 23.82
CA SER A 70 -7.37 -17.56 22.84
C SER A 70 -6.61 -16.46 22.09
N LYS A 71 -5.92 -15.57 22.82
CA LYS A 71 -5.13 -14.49 22.21
C LYS A 71 -4.00 -15.01 21.32
N MET A 72 -3.37 -16.13 21.68
CA MET A 72 -2.35 -16.76 20.85
C MET A 72 -2.96 -17.26 19.53
N SER A 73 -4.11 -17.93 19.61
CA SER A 73 -4.85 -18.39 18.43
C SER A 73 -5.22 -17.24 17.48
N ASP A 74 -5.68 -16.10 18.02
CA ASP A 74 -6.04 -14.93 17.21
C ASP A 74 -4.81 -14.31 16.52
N LYS A 75 -3.67 -14.28 17.24
CA LYS A 75 -2.39 -13.80 16.67
C LYS A 75 -1.86 -14.74 15.60
N ASP A 76 -1.97 -16.05 15.78
CA ASP A 76 -1.54 -17.03 14.78
C ASP A 76 -2.35 -16.88 13.48
N ALA A 77 -3.66 -16.64 13.58
CA ALA A 77 -4.50 -16.31 12.42
C ALA A 77 -4.04 -15.01 11.73
N THR A 78 -3.77 -13.96 12.51
CA THR A 78 -3.28 -12.67 11.98
C THR A 78 -1.92 -12.82 11.28
N ILE A 79 -1.02 -13.63 11.84
CA ILE A 79 0.29 -13.92 11.24
C ILE A 79 0.12 -14.63 9.90
N SER A 80 -0.81 -15.58 9.80
CA SER A 80 -1.12 -16.27 8.55
C SER A 80 -1.59 -15.28 7.47
N ASP A 81 -2.54 -14.41 7.80
CA ASP A 81 -3.08 -13.42 6.86
C ASP A 81 -1.98 -12.45 6.37
N LEU A 82 -1.12 -11.98 7.28
CA LEU A 82 0.00 -11.10 6.94
C LEU A 82 1.08 -11.79 6.10
N GLN A 83 1.27 -13.10 6.26
CA GLN A 83 2.18 -13.89 5.43
C GLN A 83 1.64 -14.01 4.00
N ASP A 84 0.34 -14.25 3.85
CA ASP A 84 -0.33 -14.31 2.55
C ASP A 84 -0.29 -12.96 1.82
N GLU A 85 -0.56 -11.86 2.54
CA GLU A 85 -0.46 -10.51 1.99
C GLU A 85 0.96 -10.19 1.52
N ASN A 86 1.98 -10.51 2.33
CA ASN A 86 3.39 -10.33 1.94
C ASN A 86 3.75 -11.12 0.68
N SER A 87 3.27 -12.36 0.55
CA SER A 87 3.49 -13.19 -0.64
C SER A 87 2.86 -12.55 -1.89
N ARG A 88 1.63 -12.05 -1.75
CA ARG A 88 0.90 -11.37 -2.83
C ARG A 88 1.57 -10.06 -3.24
N LEU A 89 2.01 -9.24 -2.29
CA LEU A 89 2.71 -7.99 -2.57
C LEU A 89 4.06 -8.23 -3.25
N LYS A 90 4.83 -9.23 -2.80
CA LYS A 90 6.09 -9.61 -3.47
C LYS A 90 5.85 -10.00 -4.93
N SER A 91 4.78 -10.76 -5.20
CA SER A 91 4.42 -11.16 -6.57
C SER A 91 4.02 -9.96 -7.44
N GLN A 92 3.27 -9.00 -6.88
CA GLN A 92 2.91 -7.77 -7.58
C GLN A 92 4.13 -6.89 -7.89
N VAL A 93 5.05 -6.74 -6.94
CA VAL A 93 6.30 -5.98 -7.15
C VAL A 93 7.14 -6.63 -8.25
N ALA A 94 7.28 -7.96 -8.23
CA ALA A 94 8.00 -8.67 -9.28
C ALA A 94 7.37 -8.47 -10.67
N ALA A 95 6.03 -8.54 -10.76
CA ALA A 95 5.30 -8.30 -12.00
C ALA A 95 5.46 -6.86 -12.50
N ALA A 96 5.38 -5.87 -11.60
CA ALA A 96 5.58 -4.46 -11.94
C ALA A 96 7.01 -4.16 -12.41
N GLN A 97 8.01 -4.78 -11.76
CA GLN A 97 9.41 -4.66 -12.18
C GLN A 97 9.66 -5.29 -13.55
N ALA A 98 9.08 -6.47 -13.82
CA ALA A 98 9.14 -7.09 -15.13
C ALA A 98 8.52 -6.19 -16.20
N ALA A 99 7.29 -5.70 -15.97
CA ALA A 99 6.61 -4.79 -16.89
C ALA A 99 7.39 -3.48 -17.12
N ALA A 100 7.98 -2.91 -16.07
CA ALA A 100 8.82 -1.71 -16.19
C ALA A 100 10.10 -1.98 -17.00
N SER A 101 10.71 -3.15 -16.83
CA SER A 101 11.89 -3.55 -17.60
C SER A 101 11.56 -3.77 -19.08
N GLU A 102 10.42 -4.39 -19.39
CA GLU A 102 9.93 -4.60 -20.75
C GLU A 102 9.62 -3.25 -21.42
N ALA A 103 8.91 -2.36 -20.72
CA ALA A 103 8.63 -1.00 -21.21
C ALA A 103 9.93 -0.21 -21.48
N ARG A 104 10.93 -0.36 -20.62
CA ARG A 104 12.24 0.30 -20.80
C ARG A 104 13.01 -0.26 -22.00
N SER A 105 13.01 -1.57 -22.20
CA SER A 105 13.61 -2.19 -23.39
C SER A 105 12.87 -1.82 -24.68
N ALA A 106 11.53 -1.71 -24.63
CA ALA A 106 10.73 -1.23 -25.76
C ALA A 106 11.06 0.23 -26.11
N LEU A 107 11.30 1.09 -25.10
CA LEU A 107 11.74 2.47 -25.32
C LEU A 107 13.17 2.55 -25.88
N ALA A 108 14.07 1.67 -25.44
CA ALA A 108 15.46 1.63 -25.92
C ALA A 108 15.60 1.14 -27.37
N ASN A 109 14.67 0.30 -27.83
CA ASN A 109 14.63 -0.22 -29.21
C ASN A 109 13.78 0.63 -30.16
N LYS A 110 13.09 1.66 -29.66
CA LYS A 110 12.49 2.68 -30.52
C LYS A 110 13.65 3.50 -31.10
N PRO A 111 13.78 3.65 -32.43
CA PRO A 111 14.75 4.57 -32.99
C PRO A 111 14.56 5.91 -32.30
N ALA A 112 15.64 6.52 -31.82
CA ALA A 112 15.57 7.87 -31.31
C ALA A 112 14.98 8.74 -32.43
N GLU A 113 13.69 9.04 -32.34
CA GLU A 113 13.18 10.33 -32.76
C GLU A 113 13.98 11.29 -31.87
N GLN A 114 15.15 11.69 -32.39
CA GLN A 114 15.71 13.00 -32.12
C GLN A 114 14.52 13.94 -32.02
N PRO A 115 14.41 14.80 -30.99
CA PRO A 115 13.39 15.84 -31.04
C PRO A 115 13.61 16.54 -32.38
N SER A 116 12.75 16.25 -33.35
CA SER A 116 12.79 16.86 -34.66
C SER A 116 12.79 18.35 -34.36
N PRO A 117 13.70 19.14 -34.95
CA PRO A 117 13.69 20.58 -34.74
C PRO A 117 12.24 21.00 -34.93
N MET A 118 11.65 21.57 -33.87
CA MET A 118 10.23 21.83 -33.72
C MET A 118 9.72 22.44 -35.02
N SER A 119 9.20 21.60 -35.91
CA SER A 119 9.11 22.00 -37.31
C SER A 119 7.98 23.01 -37.35
N MET A 120 8.35 24.24 -37.66
CA MET A 120 7.42 25.34 -37.84
C MET A 120 6.59 25.17 -39.12
N ASP A 121 6.81 24.07 -39.84
CA ASP A 121 6.05 23.63 -41.01
C ASP A 121 4.60 23.32 -40.61
N GLY A 122 3.69 23.90 -41.38
CA GLY A 122 2.25 23.87 -41.11
C GLY A 122 1.82 24.89 -40.07
N VAL A 123 0.61 24.69 -39.55
CA VAL A 123 -0.01 25.59 -38.58
C VAL A 123 0.43 25.24 -37.17
N VAL A 124 0.81 26.27 -36.41
CA VAL A 124 1.21 26.21 -35.02
C VAL A 124 0.53 27.34 -34.26
N PHE A 125 0.07 27.08 -33.06
CA PHE A 125 -0.48 28.06 -32.14
C PHE A 125 0.51 28.30 -31.01
N LYS A 126 0.79 29.58 -30.73
CA LYS A 126 1.53 30.02 -29.53
C LYS A 126 0.64 30.94 -28.72
N VAL A 127 0.95 31.15 -27.44
CA VAL A 127 0.20 32.09 -26.59
C VAL A 127 1.06 33.32 -26.29
N GLN A 128 0.70 34.47 -26.84
CA GLN A 128 1.36 35.73 -26.55
C GLN A 128 0.92 36.21 -25.16
N VAL A 129 1.90 36.56 -24.31
CA VAL A 129 1.68 36.98 -22.91
C VAL A 129 2.00 38.45 -22.65
N GLY A 130 2.61 39.13 -23.62
CA GLY A 130 2.90 40.56 -23.52
C GLY A 130 3.64 41.12 -24.73
N ALA A 131 3.78 42.43 -24.76
CA ALA A 131 4.62 43.19 -25.68
C ALA A 131 5.32 44.31 -24.89
N PHE A 132 6.65 44.35 -24.93
CA PHE A 132 7.45 45.23 -24.07
C PHE A 132 8.42 46.11 -24.89
N GLU A 133 8.44 47.42 -24.64
CA GLU A 133 9.28 48.38 -25.41
C GLU A 133 10.74 48.40 -24.94
N LYS A 134 10.97 48.23 -23.63
CA LYS A 134 12.28 48.47 -22.99
C LYS A 134 12.95 47.21 -22.42
N LYS A 135 12.46 46.03 -22.80
CA LYS A 135 13.00 44.77 -22.30
C LYS A 135 13.47 43.94 -23.47
N ASP A 136 14.77 43.63 -23.49
CA ASP A 136 15.34 42.66 -24.41
C ASP A 136 15.58 41.33 -23.68
N MET A 137 14.77 40.35 -24.04
CA MET A 137 14.78 38.97 -23.57
C MET A 137 15.31 38.01 -24.65
N SER A 138 15.91 38.51 -25.74
CA SER A 138 16.35 37.69 -26.89
C SER A 138 17.26 36.53 -26.47
N LYS A 139 18.17 36.79 -25.52
CA LYS A 139 19.08 35.80 -24.94
C LYS A 139 18.40 34.59 -24.28
N PHE A 140 17.12 34.68 -23.94
CA PHE A 140 16.36 33.60 -23.31
C PHE A 140 15.56 32.76 -24.31
N PHE A 141 15.45 33.21 -25.56
CA PHE A 141 14.70 32.50 -26.60
C PHE A 141 15.52 31.36 -27.23
N ASP A 142 16.83 31.55 -27.38
CA ASP A 142 17.71 30.62 -28.11
C ASP A 142 17.79 29.21 -27.51
N ASN A 143 17.55 29.07 -26.20
CA ASN A 143 17.65 27.80 -25.48
C ASN A 143 16.31 27.28 -24.95
N ASN A 144 15.19 27.90 -25.30
CA ASN A 144 13.89 27.52 -24.78
C ASN A 144 12.82 27.42 -25.89
N PRO A 145 12.53 26.20 -26.37
CA PRO A 145 11.54 26.03 -27.43
C PRO A 145 10.11 26.44 -27.04
N MET A 146 9.80 26.51 -25.73
CA MET A 146 8.49 26.93 -25.23
C MET A 146 8.44 28.40 -24.81
N PHE A 147 9.55 29.13 -24.91
CA PHE A 147 9.63 30.56 -24.58
C PHE A 147 10.30 31.29 -25.74
N SER A 148 9.51 31.93 -26.59
CA SER A 148 10.00 32.65 -27.77
C SER A 148 9.51 34.09 -27.79
N GLY A 149 10.16 34.94 -28.57
CA GLY A 149 9.67 36.28 -28.82
C GLY A 149 10.15 36.84 -30.14
N GLU A 150 9.41 37.84 -30.60
CA GLU A 150 9.65 38.53 -31.87
C GLU A 150 9.65 40.04 -31.62
N THR A 151 10.54 40.75 -32.31
CA THR A 151 10.61 42.21 -32.24
C THR A 151 9.89 42.78 -33.45
N GLU A 152 8.82 43.52 -33.21
CA GLU A 152 8.03 44.19 -34.26
C GLU A 152 7.63 45.58 -33.73
N ASP A 153 7.78 46.62 -34.56
CA ASP A 153 7.45 48.01 -34.21
C ASP A 153 8.13 48.56 -32.94
N GLY A 154 9.37 48.14 -32.68
CA GLY A 154 10.11 48.55 -31.46
C GLY A 154 9.61 47.89 -30.17
N MET A 155 8.70 46.91 -30.29
CA MET A 155 8.12 46.14 -29.20
C MET A 155 8.58 44.69 -29.26
N GLN A 156 9.04 44.15 -28.12
CA GLN A 156 9.33 42.72 -28.00
C GLN A 156 8.10 41.96 -27.54
N LYS A 157 7.49 41.20 -28.45
CA LYS A 157 6.32 40.36 -28.22
C LYS A 157 6.77 39.01 -27.67
N ILE A 158 6.32 38.66 -26.47
CA ILE A 158 6.72 37.42 -25.79
C ILE A 158 5.60 36.39 -25.93
N THR A 159 5.97 35.17 -26.34
CA THR A 159 5.10 34.03 -26.58
C THR A 159 5.53 32.82 -25.78
N LEU A 160 4.54 32.06 -25.29
CA LEU A 160 4.70 30.84 -24.53
C LEU A 160 4.01 29.68 -25.22
N GLY A 161 4.66 28.52 -25.15
CA GLY A 161 4.14 27.26 -25.65
C GLY A 161 4.14 27.16 -27.17
N PHE A 162 4.00 25.92 -27.62
CA PHE A 162 3.92 25.52 -29.01
C PHE A 162 2.86 24.41 -29.07
N PHE A 163 1.78 24.66 -29.79
CA PHE A 163 0.63 23.75 -29.85
C PHE A 163 0.24 23.53 -31.31
N ARG A 164 0.01 22.28 -31.71
CA ARG A 164 -0.57 21.98 -33.04
C ARG A 164 -2.09 22.05 -33.04
N ASP A 165 -2.69 21.91 -31.86
CA ASP A 165 -4.13 21.99 -31.65
C ASP A 165 -4.53 23.34 -31.03
N TYR A 166 -5.62 23.91 -31.54
CA TYR A 166 -6.14 25.19 -31.07
C TYR A 166 -6.70 25.12 -29.64
N TRP A 167 -7.36 24.02 -29.29
CA TRP A 167 -8.01 23.82 -28.00
C TRP A 167 -7.01 23.63 -26.87
N GLU A 168 -5.87 22.98 -27.15
CA GLU A 168 -4.73 22.93 -26.24
C GLU A 168 -4.20 24.35 -25.94
N ALA A 169 -4.01 25.17 -26.98
CA ALA A 169 -3.58 26.55 -26.82
C ALA A 169 -4.60 27.41 -26.06
N ASP A 170 -5.90 27.18 -26.28
CA ASP A 170 -6.99 27.86 -25.56
C ASP A 170 -7.03 27.50 -24.08
N THR A 171 -6.84 26.21 -23.77
CA THR A 171 -6.75 25.73 -22.39
C THR A 171 -5.55 26.34 -21.67
N PHE A 172 -4.38 26.33 -22.31
CA PHE A 172 -3.18 26.95 -21.77
C PHE A 172 -3.34 28.46 -21.55
N LYS A 173 -3.94 29.17 -22.52
CA LYS A 173 -4.28 30.60 -22.38
C LYS A 173 -5.20 30.85 -21.17
N LYS A 174 -6.22 30.01 -20.94
CA LYS A 174 -7.13 30.13 -19.78
C LYS A 174 -6.35 30.03 -18.47
N TYR A 175 -5.47 29.04 -18.33
CA TYR A 175 -4.64 28.90 -17.12
C TYR A 175 -3.72 30.10 -16.91
N LEU A 176 -3.09 30.63 -17.97
CA LEU A 176 -2.27 31.84 -17.86
C LEU A 176 -3.08 33.04 -17.35
N ARG A 177 -4.32 33.20 -17.82
CA ARG A 177 -5.21 34.27 -17.36
C ARG A 177 -5.64 34.10 -15.90
N GLU A 178 -5.94 32.87 -15.48
CA GLU A 178 -6.24 32.53 -14.09
C GLU A 178 -5.06 32.85 -13.16
N MET A 179 -3.82 32.61 -13.63
CA MET A 179 -2.59 32.96 -12.92
C MET A 179 -2.24 34.46 -12.95
N GLY A 180 -3.06 35.29 -13.60
CA GLY A 180 -2.90 36.75 -13.61
C GLY A 180 -2.33 37.36 -14.88
N VAL A 181 -2.02 36.55 -15.91
CA VAL A 181 -1.62 37.04 -17.24
C VAL A 181 -2.87 37.38 -18.05
N LYS A 182 -3.54 38.48 -17.67
CA LYS A 182 -4.87 38.86 -18.18
C LYS A 182 -4.90 39.05 -19.70
N ASP A 183 -3.83 39.60 -20.24
CA ASP A 183 -3.68 39.89 -21.66
C ASP A 183 -3.06 38.73 -22.44
N ALA A 184 -3.22 37.47 -21.98
CA ALA A 184 -2.77 36.33 -22.79
C ALA A 184 -3.72 36.10 -23.98
N TRP A 185 -3.21 35.93 -25.20
CA TRP A 185 -4.00 35.56 -26.38
C TRP A 185 -3.27 34.59 -27.31
N ILE A 186 -4.02 33.84 -28.11
CA ILE A 186 -3.46 32.86 -29.06
C ILE A 186 -3.04 33.59 -30.33
N VAL A 187 -1.84 33.28 -30.81
CA VAL A 187 -1.28 33.75 -32.07
C VAL A 187 -0.94 32.55 -32.95
N PRO A 188 -1.52 32.42 -34.15
CA PRO A 188 -1.17 31.37 -35.07
C PRO A 188 0.05 31.75 -35.93
N TYR A 189 0.84 30.74 -36.23
CA TYR A 189 1.97 30.76 -37.15
C TYR A 189 1.74 29.69 -38.20
N LYS A 190 2.01 30.01 -39.46
CA LYS A 190 2.02 29.06 -40.57
C LYS A 190 3.39 29.13 -41.22
N ASP A 191 4.10 28.00 -41.28
CA ASP A 191 5.45 27.92 -41.86
C ASP A 191 6.41 28.97 -41.25
N GLY A 192 6.31 29.14 -39.94
CA GLY A 192 7.10 30.11 -39.16
C GLY A 192 6.68 31.57 -39.28
N LYS A 193 5.65 31.91 -40.08
CA LYS A 193 5.15 33.29 -40.21
C LYS A 193 3.83 33.46 -39.46
N ARG A 194 3.70 34.55 -38.70
CA ARG A 194 2.45 34.88 -38.02
C ARG A 194 1.35 35.12 -39.05
N VAL A 195 0.19 34.51 -38.83
CA VAL A 195 -1.01 34.66 -39.68
C VAL A 195 -2.23 35.07 -38.85
N PRO A 196 -3.24 35.71 -39.45
CA PRO A 196 -4.52 35.93 -38.80
C PRO A 196 -5.17 34.60 -38.36
N ILE A 197 -5.83 34.62 -37.20
CA ILE A 197 -6.51 33.43 -36.68
C ILE A 197 -7.62 32.91 -37.60
N LYS A 198 -8.25 33.80 -38.38
CA LYS A 198 -9.32 33.45 -39.32
C LYS A 198 -8.81 32.54 -40.43
N ASP A 199 -7.67 32.87 -41.01
CA ASP A 199 -7.03 32.15 -42.12
C ASP A 199 -6.65 30.70 -41.77
N VAL A 200 -6.59 30.39 -40.48
CA VAL A 200 -6.24 29.08 -39.95
C VAL A 200 -7.47 28.29 -39.50
N LEU A 201 -8.47 28.97 -38.94
CA LEU A 201 -9.70 28.32 -38.48
C LEU A 201 -10.66 27.98 -39.63
N GLU A 202 -10.59 28.68 -40.77
CA GLU A 202 -11.38 28.36 -41.97
C GLU A 202 -10.91 27.07 -42.70
N GLY A 203 -9.70 26.58 -42.42
CA GLY A 203 -9.16 25.36 -43.01
C GLY A 203 -9.37 24.07 -42.20
N VAL A 204 -10.08 24.14 -41.07
CA VAL A 204 -10.26 23.03 -40.10
C VAL A 204 -11.74 22.72 -39.85
N ILE A 205 -12.65 23.20 -40.72
CA ILE A 205 -14.09 22.87 -40.70
C ILE A 205 -14.47 22.16 -41.99
#